data_AF-A0A416FCR5-F1
#
_entry.id   AF-A0A416FCR5-F1
#
_cell.length_a   1.000
_cell.length_b   1.000
_cell.length_c   1.000
_cell.angle_alpha   90.00
_cell.angle_beta   90.00
_cell.angle_gamma   90.00
#
_symmetry.space_group_name_H-M   'P 1'
#
loop_
_entity.id
_entity.type
_entity.pdbx_description
1 polymer ?
#
loop_
_entity_poly.entity_id
_entity_poly.type
_entity_poly.pdbx_seq_one_letter_code
_entity_poly.pdbx_strand_id
1 'polypeptide(L)' 'MAEEMISKERIDYTIDLLITMAVEEIAEDTGKSPKEILPEFYSSKTGKALYDEQTRLWCNGPSYIAELYMDELSKRKI' A
#
# COMPACT_ATOMS: atom_id res chain seq x y z
N MET A 1 -4.67 30.43 9.61
CA MET A 1 -4.68 29.32 8.66
C MET A 1 -5.21 28.13 9.42
N ALA A 2 -6.48 27.76 9.24
CA ALA A 2 -6.99 26.52 9.83
C ALA A 2 -6.45 25.40 8.96
N GLU A 3 -5.51 24.61 9.48
CA GLU A 3 -5.16 23.32 8.89
C GLU A 3 -6.45 22.50 8.92
N GLU A 4 -7.12 22.33 7.78
CA GLU A 4 -8.18 21.35 7.67
C GLU A 4 -7.54 19.98 7.85
N MET A 5 -7.62 19.44 9.07
CA MET A 5 -7.24 18.07 9.35
C MET A 5 -8.12 17.16 8.49
N ILE A 6 -7.51 16.49 7.51
CA ILE A 6 -8.17 15.43 6.74
C ILE A 6 -8.72 14.42 7.75
N SER A 7 -10.00 14.10 7.67
CA SER A 7 -10.59 13.16 8.61
C SER A 7 -9.98 11.76 8.43
N LYS A 8 -9.87 11.01 9.53
CA LYS A 8 -9.34 9.65 9.52
C LYS A 8 -10.05 8.75 8.50
N GLU A 9 -11.37 8.87 8.40
CA GLU A 9 -12.19 8.14 7.42
C GLU A 9 -11.78 8.42 5.96
N ARG A 10 -11.37 9.65 5.65
CA ARG A 10 -10.90 10.01 4.30
C ARG A 10 -9.51 9.44 4.03
N ILE A 11 -8.66 9.38 5.06
CA ILE A 11 -7.34 8.74 4.97
C ILE A 11 -7.53 7.23 4.76
N ASP A 12 -8.36 6.57 5.57
CA ASP A 12 -8.64 5.14 5.45
C ASP A 12 -9.17 4.79 4.05
N TYR A 13 -10.14 5.58 3.54
CA TYR A 13 -10.64 5.40 2.18
C TYR A 13 -9.55 5.58 1.10
N THR A 14 -8.64 6.54 1.30
CA THR A 14 -7.52 6.77 0.40
C THR A 14 -6.54 5.59 0.43
N ILE A 15 -6.27 5.06 1.62
CA ILE A 15 -5.43 3.87 1.81
C ILE A 15 -6.07 2.67 1.09
N ASP A 16 -7.37 2.42 1.28
CA ASP A 16 -8.06 1.30 0.64
C ASP A 16 -7.99 1.39 -0.90
N LEU A 17 -8.15 2.59 -1.45
CA LEU A 17 -8.01 2.83 -2.89
C LEU A 17 -6.56 2.59 -3.36
N LEU A 18 -5.57 3.10 -2.63
CA LEU A 18 -4.16 2.90 -2.96
C LEU A 18 -3.76 1.42 -2.90
N ILE A 19 -4.24 0.69 -1.90
CA ILE A 19 -4.03 -0.76 -1.78
C ILE A 19 -4.65 -1.48 -2.98
N THR A 20 -5.88 -1.13 -3.35
CA THR A 20 -6.57 -1.74 -4.50
C THR A 20 -5.74 -1.57 -5.77
N MET A 21 -5.34 -0.34 -6.07
CA MET A 21 -4.55 -0.03 -7.27
C MET A 21 -3.16 -0.67 -7.24
N ALA A 22 -2.46 -0.65 -6.11
CA ALA A 22 -1.14 -1.25 -5.99
C ALA A 22 -1.21 -2.78 -6.13
N VAL A 23 -2.23 -3.43 -5.55
CA VAL A 23 -2.42 -4.88 -5.67
C VAL A 23 -2.76 -5.29 -7.09
N GLU A 24 -3.55 -4.50 -7.82
CA GLU A 24 -3.81 -4.72 -9.25
C GLU A 24 -2.51 -4.63 -10.06
N GLU A 25 -1.70 -3.59 -9.85
CA GLU A 25 -0.40 -3.42 -10.52
C GLU A 25 0.54 -4.60 -10.23
N ILE A 26 0.68 -5.00 -8.96
CA ILE A 26 1.48 -6.17 -8.55
C ILE A 26 0.97 -7.46 -9.21
N ALA A 27 -0.35 -7.62 -9.34
CA ALA A 27 -0.96 -8.79 -9.96
C ALA A 27 -0.63 -8.87 -11.45
N GLU A 28 -0.70 -7.74 -12.16
CA GLU A 28 -0.32 -7.63 -13.56
C GLU A 28 1.17 -7.95 -13.77
N ASP A 29 2.06 -7.39 -12.95
CA ASP A 29 3.51 -7.62 -13.04
C ASP A 29 3.94 -9.06 -12.71
N THR A 30 3.28 -9.70 -11.74
CA THR A 30 3.67 -11.04 -11.27
C THR A 30 2.90 -12.18 -11.92
N GLY A 31 1.82 -11.87 -12.65
CA GLY A 31 0.89 -12.87 -13.18
C GLY A 31 0.11 -13.64 -12.12
N LYS A 32 0.10 -13.17 -10.86
CA LYS A 32 -0.70 -13.74 -9.76
C LYS A 32 -2.09 -13.12 -9.73
N SER A 33 -3.04 -13.76 -9.04
CA SER A 33 -4.34 -13.13 -8.83
C SER A 33 -4.29 -12.06 -7.72
N PRO A 34 -5.03 -10.93 -7.85
CA PRO A 34 -5.15 -9.93 -6.78
C PRO A 34 -5.60 -10.54 -5.44
N LYS A 35 -6.42 -11.60 -5.49
CA LYS A 35 -6.93 -12.32 -4.31
C LYS A 35 -5.84 -13.06 -3.53
N GLU A 36 -4.77 -13.49 -4.20
CA GLU A 36 -3.60 -14.10 -3.57
C GLU A 36 -2.67 -13.03 -2.99
N ILE A 37 -2.50 -11.91 -3.70
CA ILE A 37 -1.59 -10.84 -3.29
C ILE A 37 -2.13 -10.05 -2.10
N LEU A 38 -3.42 -9.72 -2.10
CA LEU A 38 -4.06 -8.89 -1.07
C LEU A 38 -3.76 -9.35 0.38
N PRO A 39 -3.96 -10.64 0.76
CA PRO A 39 -3.66 -11.08 2.13
C PRO A 39 -2.16 -11.06 2.45
N GLU A 40 -1.29 -11.36 1.49
CA GLU A 40 0.17 -11.24 1.65
C GLU A 40 0.58 -9.78 1.86
N PHE A 41 0.00 -8.87 1.08
CA PHE A 41 0.24 -7.43 1.14
C PHE A 41 -0.19 -6.85 2.50
N TYR A 42 -1.39 -7.16 2.99
CA TYR A 42 -1.84 -6.72 4.32
C TYR A 42 -0.93 -7.20 5.46
N SER A 43 -0.31 -8.37 5.29
CA SER A 43 0.61 -8.94 6.28
C SER A 43 2.03 -8.38 6.18
N SER A 44 2.34 -7.63 5.12
CA SER A 44 3.67 -7.07 4.83
C SER A 44 4.00 -5.84 5.69
N LYS A 45 5.27 -5.44 5.71
CA LYS A 45 5.69 -4.20 6.37
C LYS A 45 5.14 -2.99 5.61
N THR A 46 5.14 -3.06 4.28
CA THR A 46 4.61 -2.03 3.39
C THR A 46 3.11 -1.80 3.63
N GLY A 47 2.32 -2.87 3.72
CA GLY A 47 0.89 -2.79 4.02
C GLY A 47 0.58 -2.21 5.40
N LYS A 48 1.37 -2.57 6.41
CA LYS A 48 1.23 -1.98 7.76
C LYS A 48 1.65 -0.50 7.81
N ALA A 49 2.67 -0.12 7.06
CA ALA A 49 3.14 1.25 6.99
C ALA A 49 2.09 2.21 6.42
N LEU A 50 1.22 1.75 5.49
CA LEU A 50 0.14 2.56 4.96
C LEU A 50 -0.85 3.06 6.02
N TYR A 51 -1.05 2.29 7.10
CA TYR A 51 -1.93 2.68 8.20
C TYR A 51 -1.18 3.40 9.34
N ASP A 52 0.15 3.51 9.28
CA ASP A 52 0.93 4.26 10.27
C ASP A 52 0.93 5.74 9.93
N GLU A 53 0.21 6.52 10.75
CA GLU A 53 -0.02 7.94 10.51
C GLU A 53 1.28 8.77 10.43
N GLN A 54 2.36 8.28 11.03
CA GLN A 54 3.65 8.99 11.02
C GLN A 54 4.40 8.84 9.70
N THR A 55 4.17 7.75 8.97
CA THR A 55 4.86 7.48 7.70
C THR A 55 4.32 8.34 6.57
N ARG A 56 3.03 8.71 6.64
CA ARG A 56 2.28 9.39 5.58
C ARG A 56 2.43 8.71 4.22
N LEU A 57 2.56 7.38 4.22
CA LEU A 57 2.84 6.62 3.01
C LEU A 57 1.72 6.76 1.98
N TRP A 58 0.47 6.97 2.41
CA TRP A 58 -0.69 7.25 1.58
C TRP A 58 -0.62 8.60 0.81
N CYS A 59 0.39 9.43 1.06
CA CYS A 59 0.65 10.61 0.24
C CYS A 59 1.38 10.29 -1.08
N ASN A 60 1.77 9.02 -1.29
CA ASN A 60 2.45 8.56 -2.51
C ASN A 60 1.48 7.85 -3.46
N GLY A 61 1.92 7.65 -4.69
CA GLY A 61 1.16 6.91 -5.70
C GLY A 61 1.19 5.39 -5.48
N PRO A 62 0.23 4.66 -6.08
CA PRO A 62 0.13 3.21 -5.96
C PRO A 62 1.38 2.48 -6.51
N SER A 63 2.00 2.98 -7.58
CA SER A 63 3.20 2.33 -8.14
C SER A 63 4.42 2.42 -7.22
N TYR A 64 4.54 3.50 -6.45
CA TYR A 64 5.57 3.60 -5.41
C TYR A 64 5.33 2.59 -4.28
N ILE A 65 4.07 2.39 -3.89
CA ILE A 65 3.68 1.40 -2.89
C ILE A 65 3.96 -0.02 -3.41
N ALA A 66 3.66 -0.29 -4.68
CA ALA A 66 3.96 -1.56 -5.33
C ALA A 66 5.47 -1.84 -5.34
N GLU A 67 6.29 -0.87 -5.76
CA GLU A 67 7.74 -0.99 -5.77
C GLU A 67 8.31 -1.27 -4.37
N LEU A 68 7.84 -0.57 -3.33
CA LEU A 68 8.23 -0.81 -1.94
C LEU A 68 7.91 -2.25 -1.50
N TYR A 69 6.73 -2.75 -1.84
CA TYR A 69 6.35 -4.12 -1.53
C TYR A 69 7.24 -5.14 -2.26
N MET A 70 7.56 -4.91 -3.53
CA MET A 70 8.46 -5.77 -4.30
C MET A 70 9.89 -5.78 -3.77
N ASP A 71 10.41 -4.62 -3.37
CA ASP A 71 11.70 -4.49 -2.70
C ASP A 71 11.72 -5.24 -1.37
N GLU A 72 10.64 -5.11 -0.57
CA GLU A 72 10.46 -5.87 0.66
C GLU A 72 10.52 -7.39 0.42
N LEU A 73 9.80 -7.89 -0.60
CA LEU A 73 9.81 -9.31 -0.97
C LEU A 73 11.20 -9.77 -1.41
N SER A 74 11.92 -8.94 -2.17
CA SER A 74 13.27 -9.23 -2.65
C SER A 74 14.26 -9.36 -1.49
N LYS A 75 14.14 -8.51 -0.47
CA LYS A 75 14.96 -8.55 0.75
C LYS A 75 14.63 -9.70 1.69
N ARG A 76 13.40 -10.24 1.65
CA ARG A 76 13.00 -11.42 2.44
C ARG A 76 13.57 -12.75 1.91
N LYS A 77 14.01 -12.79 0.65
CA LYS A 77 14.57 -14.00 0.00
C LYS A 77 16.07 -14.20 0.26
N ILE A 78 16.67 -13.41 1.15
CA ILE A 78 18.08 -13.50 1.58
C ILE A 78 18.15 -14.06 2.99
#